data_AF-A0A8J5YCZ8-F1
#
_entry.id   AF-A0A8J5YCZ8-F1
#
_cell.length_a   1.000
_cell.length_b   1.000
_cell.length_c   1.000
_cell.angle_alpha   90.00
_cell.angle_beta   90.00
_cell.angle_gamma   90.00
#
_symmetry.space_group_name_H-M   'P 1'
#
loop_
_entity.id
_entity.type
_entity.pdbx_description
1 polymer ?
#
loop_
_entity_poly.entity_id
_entity_poly.type
_entity_poly.pdbx_seq_one_letter_code
_entity_poly.pdbx_strand_id
1 'polypeptide(L)'
;MAQSKHGGRKFGQSNKMTALVVDDNMINRTIHHRLLDNLGIENEVVSNGKEAVDIHYSGKMFDLILMDMDMPIMNGIEVQNLIFFIYIYIYIHI
;
A
#
# COMPACT_ATOMS: atom_id res chain seq x y z
N MET A 1 -16.64 -42.76 16.43
CA MET A 1 -16.90 -41.56 17.24
C MET A 1 -16.06 -40.42 16.69
N ALA A 2 -16.64 -39.63 15.78
CA ALA A 2 -16.01 -38.43 15.26
C ALA A 2 -16.32 -37.27 16.22
N GLN A 3 -15.29 -36.56 16.70
CA GLN A 3 -15.46 -35.26 17.34
C GLN A 3 -14.79 -34.21 16.45
N SER A 4 -15.64 -33.47 15.76
CA SER A 4 -15.33 -32.28 14.97
C SER A 4 -14.97 -31.13 15.90
N LYS A 5 -13.72 -30.66 15.84
CA LYS A 5 -13.33 -29.38 16.46
C LYS A 5 -13.57 -28.27 15.45
N HIS A 6 -14.76 -27.68 15.48
CA HIS A 6 -15.04 -26.40 14.82
C HIS A 6 -14.28 -25.30 15.59
N GLY A 7 -13.10 -24.93 15.08
CA GLY A 7 -12.36 -23.75 15.56
C GLY A 7 -13.09 -22.49 15.11
N GLY A 8 -13.93 -21.92 15.98
CA GLY A 8 -14.53 -20.61 15.76
C GLY A 8 -13.44 -19.56 15.58
N ARG A 9 -13.49 -18.83 14.45
CA ARG A 9 -12.65 -17.64 14.22
C ARG A 9 -12.89 -16.68 15.39
N LYS A 10 -11.81 -16.31 16.10
CA LYS A 10 -11.87 -15.27 17.13
C LYS A 10 -12.19 -13.93 16.46
N PHE A 11 -13.41 -13.42 16.66
CA PHE A 11 -13.76 -12.03 16.36
C PHE A 11 -13.13 -11.15 17.45
N GLY A 12 -11.98 -10.54 17.18
CA GLY A 12 -11.34 -9.69 18.19
C GLY A 12 -9.94 -9.16 17.88
N GLN A 13 -9.54 -9.08 16.61
CA GLN A 13 -8.36 -8.32 16.19
C GLN A 13 -8.79 -7.51 14.97
N SER A 14 -8.96 -6.20 15.12
CA SER A 14 -8.98 -5.32 13.94
C SER A 14 -7.59 -5.43 13.32
N ASN A 15 -7.44 -6.11 12.18
CA ASN A 15 -6.18 -6.09 11.46
C ASN A 15 -5.79 -4.63 11.24
N LYS A 16 -4.58 -4.26 11.64
CA LYS A 16 -4.03 -2.93 11.33
C LYS A 16 -4.00 -2.79 9.81
N MET A 17 -4.54 -1.68 9.31
CA MET A 17 -4.51 -1.36 7.89
C MET A 17 -3.07 -1.14 7.45
N THR A 18 -2.70 -1.67 6.30
CA THR A 18 -1.37 -1.57 5.69
C THR A 18 -1.42 -0.86 4.34
N ALA A 19 -0.41 -0.06 4.03
CA ALA A 19 -0.33 0.68 2.77
C ALA A 19 1.06 0.64 2.11
N LEU A 20 1.11 0.63 0.77
CA LEU A 20 2.31 0.89 -0.01
C LEU A 20 2.20 2.26 -0.66
N VAL A 21 3.22 3.11 -0.49
CA VAL A 21 3.33 4.41 -1.14
C VAL A 21 4.40 4.32 -2.23
N VAL A 22 4.06 4.71 -3.45
CA VAL A 22 4.96 4.69 -4.61
C VAL A 22 5.01 6.08 -5.23
N ASP A 23 6.13 6.77 -5.06
CA ASP A 23 6.27 8.16 -5.50
C ASP A 23 7.74 8.47 -5.76
N ASP A 24 8.09 9.07 -6.90
CA ASP A 24 9.47 9.37 -7.26
C ASP A 24 10.02 10.58 -6.50
N ASN A 25 9.15 11.43 -5.98
CA ASN A 25 9.51 12.61 -5.20
C ASN A 25 9.66 12.27 -3.71
N MET A 26 10.88 12.47 -3.18
CA MET A 26 11.19 12.23 -1.78
C MET A 26 10.33 13.04 -0.79
N ILE A 27 9.94 14.26 -1.16
CA ILE A 27 9.11 15.12 -0.32
C ILE A 27 7.71 14.52 -0.23
N ASN A 28 7.10 14.16 -1.36
CA ASN A 28 5.78 13.53 -1.38
C ASN A 28 5.77 12.21 -0.61
N ARG A 29 6.78 11.36 -0.81
CA ARG A 29 7.01 10.13 -0.01
C ARG A 29 6.97 10.39 1.50
N THR A 30 7.68 11.43 1.95
CA THR A 30 7.75 11.80 3.36
C THR A 30 6.39 12.30 3.89
N ILE A 31 5.68 13.08 3.08
CA ILE A 31 4.35 13.60 3.40
C ILE A 31 3.36 12.45 3.54
N HIS A 32 3.26 11.57 2.54
CA HIS A 32 2.36 10.42 2.55
C HIS A 32 2.66 9.47 3.71
N HIS A 33 3.93 9.17 3.98
CA HIS A 33 4.33 8.35 5.12
C HIS A 33 3.78 8.90 6.44
N ARG A 34 4.02 10.20 6.70
CA ARG A 34 3.57 10.86 7.94
C ARG A 34 2.05 10.93 8.04
N LEU A 35 1.35 11.16 6.93
CA LEU A 35 -0.11 11.19 6.91
C LEU A 35 -0.70 9.83 7.28
N LEU A 36 -0.18 8.75 6.69
CA LEU A 36 -0.63 7.39 6.97
C LEU A 36 -0.28 6.95 8.40
N ASP A 37 0.92 7.29 8.87
CA ASP A 37 1.34 7.00 10.25
C ASP A 37 0.45 7.72 11.29
N ASN A 38 0.10 8.99 11.04
CA ASN A 38 -0.84 9.74 11.87
C ASN A 38 -2.26 9.13 11.88
N LEU A 39 -2.65 8.42 10.81
CA LEU A 39 -3.91 7.69 10.72
C LEU A 39 -3.83 6.28 11.34
N GLY A 40 -2.67 5.88 11.87
CA GLY A 40 -2.42 4.54 12.42
C GLY A 40 -2.30 3.45 11.35
N ILE A 41 -2.03 3.83 10.10
CA ILE A 41 -1.85 2.93 8.96
C ILE A 41 -0.36 2.62 8.82
N GLU A 42 -0.01 1.36 9.00
CA GLU A 42 1.37 0.90 8.78
C GLU A 42 1.68 1.00 7.29
N ASN A 43 2.81 1.61 6.93
CA ASN A 43 3.09 1.86 5.52
C ASN A 43 4.56 1.70 5.17
N GLU A 44 4.79 1.25 3.95
CA GLU A 44 6.08 1.17 3.29
C GLU A 44 6.11 2.14 2.11
N VAL A 45 7.29 2.73 1.86
CA VAL A 45 7.44 3.81 0.88
C VAL A 45 8.55 3.43 -0.08
N VAL A 46 8.26 3.46 -1.39
CA VAL A 46 9.19 3.11 -2.47
C VAL A 46 9.25 4.23 -3.49
N SER A 47 10.38 4.30 -4.19
CA SER A 47 10.72 5.45 -5.04
C SER A 47 10.32 5.29 -6.51
N ASN A 48 9.85 4.11 -6.92
CA ASN A 48 9.50 3.83 -8.31
C ASN A 48 8.61 2.58 -8.42
N GLY A 49 7.96 2.42 -9.56
CA GLY A 49 7.09 1.28 -9.86
C GLY A 49 7.78 -0.09 -9.83
N LYS A 50 9.08 -0.17 -10.16
CA LYS A 50 9.82 -1.44 -10.13
C LYS A 50 9.93 -1.99 -8.72
N GLU A 51 10.29 -1.16 -7.73
CA GLU A 51 10.31 -1.56 -6.32
C GLU A 51 8.94 -2.06 -5.86
N ALA A 52 7.86 -1.40 -6.28
CA ALA A 52 6.49 -1.82 -5.96
C ALA A 52 6.16 -3.21 -6.53
N VAL A 53 6.57 -3.47 -7.78
CA VAL A 53 6.41 -4.77 -8.44
C VAL A 53 7.25 -5.86 -7.78
N ASP A 54 8.51 -5.56 -7.43
CA ASP A 54 9.39 -6.49 -6.72
C ASP A 54 8.79 -6.89 -5.35
N ILE A 55 8.23 -5.92 -4.61
CA ILE A 55 7.53 -6.17 -3.35
C ILE A 55 6.29 -7.05 -3.58
N HIS A 56 5.50 -6.78 -4.61
CA HIS A 56 4.34 -7.61 -4.94
C HIS A 56 4.75 -9.07 -5.22
N TYR A 57 5.79 -9.29 -6.04
CA TYR A 57 6.30 -10.63 -6.33
C TYR A 57 6.98 -11.32 -5.15
N SER A 58 7.40 -10.58 -4.12
CA SER A 58 7.88 -11.16 -2.86
C SER A 58 6.77 -11.84 -2.04
N GLY A 59 5.50 -11.63 -2.41
CA GLY A 59 4.32 -12.14 -1.70
C GLY A 59 3.83 -11.22 -0.58
N LYS A 60 4.46 -10.05 -0.40
CA LYS A 60 3.97 -9.02 0.52
C LYS A 60 2.71 -8.37 -0.06
N MET A 61 1.64 -8.32 0.74
CA MET A 61 0.37 -7.70 0.37
C MET A 61 0.10 -6.49 1.25
N PHE A 62 -0.59 -5.50 0.69
CA PHE A 62 -1.05 -4.31 1.38
C PHE A 62 -2.54 -4.15 1.14
N ASP A 63 -3.23 -3.56 2.11
CA ASP A 63 -4.66 -3.24 1.98
C ASP A 63 -4.89 -2.05 1.04
N LEU A 64 -3.86 -1.20 0.87
CA LEU A 64 -3.90 0.03 0.10
C LEU A 64 -2.59 0.25 -0.68
N ILE A 65 -2.69 0.79 -1.90
CA ILE A 65 -1.54 1.34 -2.62
C ILE A 65 -1.83 2.78 -3.04
N LEU A 66 -0.99 3.72 -2.60
CA LEU A 66 -0.96 5.11 -3.04
C LEU A 66 0.18 5.24 -4.05
N MET A 67 -0.14 5.57 -5.30
CA MET A 67 0.85 5.68 -6.36
C MET A 67 0.74 7.03 -7.07
N ASP A 68 1.87 7.70 -7.27
CA ASP A 68 1.95 8.88 -8.14
C ASP A 68 1.76 8.47 -9.61
N MET A 69 0.91 9.21 -10.31
CA MET A 69 0.54 8.95 -11.70
C MET A 69 1.51 9.59 -12.69
N ASP A 70 2.22 10.65 -12.29
CA ASP A 70 3.09 11.45 -13.17
C ASP A 70 4.56 10.95 -13.16
N MET A 71 4.79 9.63 -13.05
CA MET A 71 6.14 9.05 -13.11
C MET A 71 6.69 9.01 -14.56
N PRO A 72 7.88 9.60 -14.83
CA PRO A 72 8.41 9.77 -16.20
C PRO A 72 9.15 8.56 -16.80
N ILE A 73 9.44 7.51 -16.03
CA ILE A 73 10.34 6.41 -16.46
C ILE A 73 9.61 5.05 -16.57
N MET A 74 8.46 4.90 -15.90
CA MET A 74 7.59 3.72 -16.00
C MET A 74 6.16 4.19 -15.79
N ASN A 75 5.32 4.08 -16.82
CA ASN A 75 3.92 4.51 -16.74
C ASN A 75 3.26 3.76 -15.58
N GLY A 76 2.62 4.48 -14.65
CA GLY A 76 1.78 3.87 -13.61
C GLY A 76 0.77 2.86 -14.19
N ILE A 77 0.48 2.94 -15.49
CA ILE A 77 -0.32 2.00 -16.30
C ILE A 77 0.23 0.55 -16.30
N GLU A 78 1.54 0.34 -16.31
CA GLU A 78 2.10 -1.03 -16.24
C GLU A 78 1.89 -1.65 -14.86
N VAL A 79 1.90 -0.82 -13.81
CA VAL A 79 1.57 -1.24 -12.45
C VAL A 79 0.05 -1.36 -12.25
N GLN A 80 -0.75 -0.50 -12.90
CA GLN A 80 -2.23 -0.48 -12.87
C GLN A 80 -2.86 -1.82 -13.24
N ASN A 81 -2.24 -2.60 -14.12
CA ASN A 81 -2.75 -3.89 -14.53
C ASN A 81 -2.49 -5.02 -13.53
N LEU A 82 -1.72 -4.76 -12.46
CA LEU A 82 -1.20 -5.80 -11.57
C LEU A 82 -1.81 -5.74 -10.15
N ILE A 83 -2.26 -4.57 -9.66
CA ILE A 83 -2.65 -4.39 -8.25
C ILE A 83 -3.91 -3.50 -8.11
N PHE A 84 -4.68 -3.65 -7.02
CA PHE A 84 -5.79 -2.73 -6.72
C PHE A 84 -5.23 -1.38 -6.21
N PHE A 85 -5.50 -0.29 -6.92
CA PHE A 85 -5.06 1.07 -6.57
C PHE A 85 -6.19 1.89 -5.98
N ILE A 86 -5.89 2.70 -4.97
CA ILE A 86 -6.77 3.76 -4.50
C ILE A 86 -6.02 5.07 -4.70
N TYR A 87 -6.60 5.91 -5.56
CA TYR A 87 -6.05 7.22 -5.89
C TYR A 87 -6.43 8.21 -4.80
N ILE A 88 -5.45 8.77 -4.10
CA ILE A 88 -5.65 9.89 -3.20
C ILE A 88 -4.82 11.07 -3.71
N TYR A 89 -5.48 12.00 -4.41
CA TYR A 89 -4.90 13.30 -4.72
C TYR A 89 -4.83 14.12 -3.43
N ILE A 90 -3.72 14.06 -2.70
CA ILE A 90 -3.49 15.01 -1.60
C ILE A 90 -2.75 16.21 -2.18
N TYR A 91 -3.51 17.16 -2.75
CA TYR A 91 -3.01 18.50 -3.03
C TYR A 91 -2.72 19.20 -1.68
N ILE A 92 -1.54 18.98 -1.11
CA ILE A 92 -1.02 19.87 -0.07
C ILE A 92 -0.24 20.95 -0.82
N HIS A 93 -0.92 22.06 -1.11
CA HIS A 93 -0.22 23.32 -1.36
C HIS A 93 0.54 23.69 -0.09
N ILE A 94 1.83 23.38 -0.05
CA ILE A 94 2.80 24.08 0.79
C ILE A 94 3.16 25.42 0.15
#